data_AF-L9L1T6-F1
#
_entry.id   AF-L9L1T6-F1
#
_cell.length_a   1.000
_cell.length_b   1.000
_cell.length_c   1.000
_cell.angle_alpha   90.00
_cell.angle_beta   90.00
_cell.angle_gamma   90.00
#
_symmetry.space_group_name_H-M   'P 1'
#
loop_
_entity.id
_entity.type
_entity.pdbx_description
1 polymer ?
#
loop_
_entity_poly.entity_id
_entity_poly.type
_entity_poly.pdbx_seq_one_letter_code
_entity_poly.pdbx_strand_id
1 'polypeptide(L)'
;VPVRCSFSYPGVGWNNSDPVHGYWFRDVANVNTNKDAAVATNDPARTVREEARGRFRLLGDPRTENCSLDIRDARRSDQGTYFFRVERGPIVKWNYWGTKLYVRVKGPLTHIHVWGTLESGRPTNLTCSVPWACEQGTPPIFFWSGTSVSSLGPSVTRSSVLSLTPRPQDHDTNLTCRVTVRGANGTDVTLMGTIRLNVSSPGAEASPRGLTPTLPCLLQTPHGT
;
A
#
# COMPACT_ATOMS: atom_id res chain seq x y z
N VAL A 1 6.08 4.40 8.19
CA VAL A 1 7.14 4.84 7.24
C VAL A 1 7.78 6.09 7.81
N PRO A 2 9.08 6.05 8.17
CA PRO A 2 9.78 7.20 8.71
C PRO A 2 10.14 8.19 7.60
N VAL A 3 9.82 9.46 7.82
CA VAL A 3 10.17 10.61 6.98
C VAL A 3 11.21 11.42 7.73
N ARG A 4 12.42 11.49 7.17
CA ARG A 4 13.49 12.31 7.74
C ARG A 4 13.16 13.79 7.57
N CYS A 5 13.33 14.55 8.63
CA CYS A 5 13.06 15.98 8.64
C CYS A 5 14.00 16.67 9.63
N SER A 6 14.54 17.81 9.21
CA SER A 6 15.33 18.72 10.02
C SER A 6 14.82 20.14 9.83
N PHE A 7 14.94 20.98 10.85
CA PHE A 7 14.46 22.37 10.81
C PHE A 7 15.40 23.29 11.58
N SER A 8 15.28 24.60 11.36
CA SER A 8 16.03 25.61 12.13
C SER A 8 15.14 26.81 12.44
N TYR A 9 15.41 27.48 13.56
CA TYR A 9 14.68 28.66 14.00
C TYR A 9 15.63 29.63 14.73
N PRO A 10 15.29 30.93 14.80
CA PRO A 10 16.16 31.92 15.44
C PRO A 10 16.40 31.64 16.92
N GLY A 11 17.63 31.88 17.38
CA GLY A 11 18.03 31.81 18.78
C GLY A 11 17.63 33.04 19.60
N VAL A 12 16.34 33.43 19.57
CA VAL A 12 15.86 34.68 20.19
C VAL A 12 14.71 34.41 21.14
N GLY A 13 14.77 35.02 22.33
CA GLY A 13 13.66 35.02 23.29
C GLY A 13 13.40 33.69 23.97
N TRP A 14 14.42 32.84 24.09
CA TRP A 14 14.38 31.58 24.84
C TRP A 14 15.74 31.27 25.46
N ASN A 15 15.77 30.34 26.41
CA ASN A 15 16.96 29.75 27.02
C ASN A 15 17.02 28.22 26.82
N ASN A 16 18.12 27.58 27.23
CA ASN A 16 18.30 26.13 27.06
C ASN A 16 17.33 25.29 27.90
N SER A 17 16.82 25.82 29.02
CA SER A 17 15.82 25.15 29.84
C SER A 17 14.42 25.16 29.22
N ASP A 18 14.10 26.13 28.36
CA ASP A 18 12.77 26.23 27.74
C ASP A 18 12.43 24.95 26.96
N PRO A 19 11.22 24.40 27.14
CA PRO A 19 10.77 23.25 26.36
C PRO A 19 10.61 23.61 24.88
N VAL A 20 10.85 22.62 24.03
CA VAL A 20 10.69 22.74 22.58
C VAL A 20 9.57 21.81 22.16
N HIS A 21 8.51 22.40 21.63
CA HIS A 21 7.34 21.67 21.18
C HIS A 21 7.27 21.68 19.66
N GLY A 22 7.20 20.49 19.08
CA GLY A 22 7.02 20.28 17.66
C GLY A 22 5.60 19.82 17.35
N TYR A 23 5.06 20.27 16.23
CA TYR A 23 3.72 19.93 15.79
C TYR A 23 3.73 19.66 14.29
N TRP A 24 3.20 18.51 13.89
CA TRP A 24 2.82 18.26 12.51
C TRP A 24 1.34 18.57 12.33
N PHE A 25 1.03 19.39 11.34
CA PHE A 25 -0.33 19.70 10.95
C PHE A 25 -0.62 19.18 9.55
N ARG A 26 -1.88 18.78 9.33
CA ARG A 26 -2.38 18.58 7.98
C ARG A 26 -2.73 19.94 7.38
N ASP A 27 -2.24 20.20 6.18
CA ASP A 27 -2.51 21.40 5.42
C ASP A 27 -3.90 21.32 4.78
N VAL A 28 -4.88 21.84 5.50
CA VAL A 28 -6.28 21.99 5.05
C VAL A 28 -6.62 23.48 5.01
N ALA A 29 -7.63 23.85 4.23
CA ALA A 29 -8.08 25.24 4.16
C ALA A 29 -8.41 25.78 5.57
N ASN A 30 -7.94 26.99 5.88
CA ASN A 30 -8.20 27.72 7.13
C ASN A 30 -7.67 27.07 8.42
N VAL A 31 -6.59 26.28 8.35
CA VAL A 31 -5.95 25.72 9.55
C VAL A 31 -5.48 26.83 10.51
N ASN A 32 -6.04 26.86 11.71
CA ASN A 32 -5.60 27.72 12.80
C ASN A 32 -4.67 26.96 13.73
N THR A 33 -3.37 27.02 13.45
CA THR A 33 -2.33 26.33 14.22
C THR A 33 -2.28 26.69 15.71
N ASN A 34 -2.96 27.74 16.17
CA ASN A 34 -3.04 28.03 17.61
C ASN A 34 -4.14 27.21 18.31
N LYS A 35 -5.19 26.80 17.60
CA LYS A 35 -6.38 26.12 18.17
C LYS A 35 -6.56 24.68 17.68
N ASP A 36 -6.21 24.43 16.43
CA ASP A 36 -6.50 23.17 15.77
C ASP A 36 -5.65 22.03 16.34
N ALA A 37 -6.20 20.82 16.24
CA ALA A 37 -5.50 19.61 16.61
C ALA A 37 -4.39 19.27 15.60
N ALA A 38 -3.23 18.89 16.13
CA ALA A 38 -2.09 18.40 15.35
C ALA A 38 -2.32 16.94 14.94
N VAL A 39 -1.61 16.45 13.91
CA VAL A 39 -1.58 15.01 13.60
C VAL A 39 -0.52 14.28 14.42
N ALA A 40 0.54 14.97 14.85
CA ALA A 40 1.53 14.46 15.79
C ALA A 40 2.21 15.61 16.53
N THR A 41 2.51 15.41 17.81
CA THR A 41 3.20 16.39 18.66
C THR A 41 3.83 15.74 19.89
N ASN A 42 4.84 16.37 20.46
CA ASN A 42 5.42 16.04 21.78
C ASN A 42 4.86 16.92 22.92
N ASP A 43 3.94 17.84 22.63
CA ASP A 43 3.29 18.69 23.63
C ASP A 43 2.10 17.95 24.26
N PRO A 44 2.15 17.59 25.55
CA PRO A 44 1.06 16.89 26.22
C PRO A 44 -0.21 17.74 26.36
N ALA A 45 -0.11 19.06 26.26
CA ALA A 45 -1.26 19.97 26.33
C ALA A 45 -2.00 20.11 24.99
N ARG A 46 -1.41 19.61 23.89
CA ARG A 46 -2.01 19.74 22.55
C ARG A 46 -2.85 18.52 22.18
N THR A 47 -4.07 18.79 21.73
CA THR A 47 -4.95 17.78 21.15
C THR A 47 -4.38 17.20 19.85
N VAL A 48 -4.39 15.87 19.73
CA VAL A 48 -4.08 15.15 18.49
C VAL A 48 -5.37 14.75 17.80
N ARG A 49 -5.42 14.88 16.47
CA ARG A 49 -6.57 14.46 15.66
C ARG A 49 -6.83 12.97 15.84
N GLU A 50 -8.09 12.60 16.08
CA GLU A 50 -8.48 11.22 16.35
C GLU A 50 -8.13 10.27 15.20
N GLU A 51 -8.25 10.71 13.95
CA GLU A 51 -7.85 9.87 12.82
C GLU A 51 -6.35 9.56 12.81
N ALA A 52 -5.51 10.43 13.36
CA ALA A 52 -4.05 10.32 13.34
C ALA A 52 -3.49 9.65 14.61
N ARG A 53 -4.31 9.54 15.66
CA ARG A 53 -3.90 9.05 16.98
C ARG A 53 -3.30 7.64 16.90
N GLY A 54 -2.10 7.48 17.47
CA GLY A 54 -1.34 6.23 17.45
C GLY A 54 -0.64 5.89 16.12
N ARG A 55 -1.11 6.47 15.01
CA ARG A 55 -0.59 6.19 13.65
C ARG A 55 0.48 7.20 13.23
N PHE A 56 0.26 8.47 13.52
CA PHE A 56 1.21 9.54 13.25
C PHE A 56 2.03 9.79 14.52
N ARG A 57 3.36 9.71 14.39
CA ARG A 57 4.28 9.84 15.52
C ARG A 57 5.40 10.80 15.18
N LEU A 58 5.59 11.81 16.01
CA LEU A 58 6.80 12.62 15.99
C LEU A 58 7.94 11.75 16.54
N LEU A 59 8.83 11.29 15.65
CA LEU A 59 9.97 10.43 16.00
C LEU A 59 11.20 11.24 16.39
N GLY A 60 11.40 12.39 15.73
CA GLY A 60 12.53 13.27 16.01
C GLY A 60 12.34 14.01 17.33
N ASP A 61 13.46 14.34 17.99
CA ASP A 61 13.47 15.29 19.10
C ASP A 61 13.56 16.74 18.57
N PRO A 62 12.54 17.58 18.78
CA PRO A 62 12.59 18.99 18.39
C PRO A 62 13.72 19.78 19.06
N ARG A 63 14.24 19.35 20.22
CA ARG A 63 15.39 19.99 20.87
C ARG A 63 16.67 19.83 20.06
N THR A 64 16.81 18.74 19.32
CA THR A 64 17.93 18.47 18.41
C THR A 64 17.58 18.81 16.97
N GLU A 65 16.64 19.75 16.76
CA GLU A 65 16.24 20.23 15.43
C GLU A 65 15.70 19.12 14.50
N ASN A 66 15.18 18.04 15.08
CA ASN A 66 14.70 16.89 14.34
C ASN A 66 13.17 16.85 14.36
N CYS A 67 12.57 17.02 13.19
CA CYS A 67 11.12 16.99 12.98
C CYS A 67 10.62 15.68 12.36
N SER A 68 11.44 14.62 12.37
CA SER A 68 11.13 13.38 11.66
C SER A 68 9.78 12.79 12.10
N LEU A 69 8.98 12.36 11.13
CA LEU A 69 7.62 11.87 11.31
C LEU A 69 7.53 10.40 10.89
N ASP A 70 6.86 9.56 11.68
CA ASP A 70 6.46 8.22 11.27
C ASP A 70 4.96 8.15 11.08
N ILE A 71 4.55 7.62 9.93
CA ILE A 71 3.15 7.36 9.62
C ILE A 71 2.98 5.85 9.49
N ARG A 72 2.28 5.26 10.46
CA ARG A 72 1.87 3.85 10.50
C ARG A 72 0.47 3.70 9.92
N ASP A 73 0.16 2.52 9.40
CA ASP A 73 -1.16 2.17 8.85
C ASP A 73 -1.70 3.25 7.91
N ALA A 74 -0.89 3.69 6.95
CA ALA A 74 -1.24 4.78 6.05
C ALA A 74 -2.45 4.40 5.18
N ARG A 75 -3.46 5.28 5.18
CA ARG A 75 -4.74 5.11 4.50
C ARG A 75 -4.83 6.06 3.31
N ARG A 76 -5.69 5.75 2.34
CA ARG A 76 -6.01 6.67 1.23
C ARG A 76 -6.41 8.07 1.72
N SER A 77 -7.13 8.15 2.84
CA SER A 77 -7.54 9.41 3.47
C SER A 77 -6.37 10.25 4.03
N ASP A 78 -5.22 9.63 4.29
CA ASP A 78 -4.02 10.31 4.80
C ASP A 78 -3.21 10.97 3.68
N GLN A 79 -3.54 10.67 2.41
CA GLN A 79 -2.92 11.37 1.29
C GLN A 79 -3.19 12.88 1.41
N GLY A 80 -2.14 13.67 1.26
CA GLY A 80 -2.25 15.11 1.38
C GLY A 80 -0.95 15.77 1.77
N THR A 81 -1.06 17.06 2.02
CA THR A 81 0.07 17.92 2.37
C THR A 81 0.08 18.15 3.88
N TYR A 82 1.27 18.16 4.47
CA TYR A 82 1.51 18.36 5.89
C TYR A 82 2.61 19.39 6.08
N PHE A 83 2.61 20.10 7.20
CA PHE A 83 3.66 21.06 7.53
C PHE A 83 4.01 20.98 9.01
N PHE A 84 5.24 21.35 9.32
CA PHE A 84 5.75 21.38 10.68
C PHE A 84 5.60 22.77 11.29
N ARG A 85 5.43 22.81 12.61
CA ARG A 85 5.48 24.01 13.45
C ARG A 85 6.36 23.72 14.66
N VAL A 86 7.13 24.71 15.07
CA VAL A 86 7.86 24.69 16.34
C VAL A 86 7.41 25.83 17.24
N GLU A 87 7.31 25.53 18.54
CA GLU A 87 7.17 26.53 19.60
C GLU A 87 8.29 26.36 20.63
N ARG A 88 8.91 27.47 21.03
CA ARG A 88 9.92 27.51 22.10
C ARG A 88 9.95 28.87 22.79
N GLY A 89 9.86 28.86 24.11
CA GLY A 89 9.82 30.10 24.89
C GLY A 89 8.65 31.01 24.49
N PRO A 90 8.65 32.28 24.94
CA PRO A 90 7.57 33.22 24.67
C PRO A 90 7.47 33.69 23.21
N ILE A 91 8.59 33.71 22.47
CA ILE A 91 8.66 34.38 21.15
C ILE A 91 8.58 33.38 19.99
N VAL A 92 9.26 32.25 20.06
CA VAL A 92 9.37 31.36 18.89
C VAL A 92 8.06 30.60 18.71
N LYS A 93 7.32 30.97 17.67
CA LYS A 93 6.10 30.32 17.20
C LYS A 93 6.08 30.29 15.69
N TRP A 94 6.74 29.31 15.09
CA TRP A 94 7.03 29.32 13.66
C TRP A 94 6.38 28.17 12.92
N ASN A 95 5.67 28.47 11.83
CA ASN A 95 5.14 27.47 10.91
C ASN A 95 5.99 27.43 9.64
N TYR A 96 6.37 26.23 9.20
CA TYR A 96 7.18 26.04 8.00
C TYR A 96 6.31 25.87 6.75
N TRP A 97 5.54 26.91 6.39
CA TRP A 97 4.65 26.85 5.22
C TRP A 97 5.39 26.66 3.88
N GLY A 98 6.65 27.07 3.78
CA GLY A 98 7.45 26.93 2.56
C GLY A 98 8.01 25.51 2.33
N THR A 99 8.04 24.66 3.36
CA THR A 99 8.66 23.33 3.31
C THR A 99 7.65 22.28 3.77
N LYS A 100 6.71 21.97 2.89
CA LYS A 100 5.63 21.02 3.19
C LYS A 100 6.00 19.59 2.77
N LEU A 101 5.52 18.62 3.53
CA LEU A 101 5.59 17.19 3.22
C LEU A 101 4.33 16.76 2.45
N TYR A 102 4.50 16.30 1.22
CA TYR A 102 3.41 15.64 0.48
C TYR A 102 3.45 14.13 0.69
N VAL A 103 2.43 13.59 1.35
CA VAL A 103 2.26 12.14 1.54
C VAL A 103 1.43 11.61 0.38
N ARG A 104 2.03 10.75 -0.44
CA ARG A 104 1.34 10.00 -1.49
C ARG A 104 1.18 8.54 -1.09
N VAL A 105 -0.06 8.10 -0.94
CA VAL A 105 -0.37 6.69 -0.67
C VAL A 105 -0.58 5.99 -2.02
N LYS A 106 0.39 5.19 -2.46
CA LYS A 106 0.32 4.44 -3.73
C LYS A 106 -0.32 3.06 -3.52
N GLY A 107 -1.16 2.65 -4.47
CA GLY A 107 -1.68 1.29 -4.62
C GLY A 107 -3.07 1.03 -4.01
N PRO A 108 -3.73 -0.08 -4.39
CA PRO A 108 -4.79 -0.67 -3.58
C PRO A 108 -4.19 -1.12 -2.25
N LEU A 109 -4.88 -0.89 -1.13
CA LEU A 109 -4.43 -1.23 0.22
C LEU A 109 -4.31 -2.75 0.47
N THR A 110 -4.57 -3.55 -0.57
CA THR A 110 -4.50 -5.01 -0.62
C THR A 110 -3.65 -5.41 -1.83
N HIS A 111 -2.78 -6.40 -1.69
CA HIS A 111 -1.90 -6.88 -2.74
C HIS A 111 -2.33 -8.27 -3.20
N ILE A 112 -2.55 -8.47 -4.50
CA ILE A 112 -2.88 -9.78 -5.09
C ILE A 112 -1.61 -10.32 -5.76
N HIS A 113 -1.10 -11.44 -5.25
CA HIS A 113 0.03 -12.17 -5.80
C HIS A 113 -0.48 -13.44 -6.51
N VAL A 114 -0.01 -13.68 -7.73
CA VAL A 114 -0.30 -14.89 -8.51
C VAL A 114 0.93 -15.79 -8.44
N TRP A 115 0.79 -17.03 -7.96
CA TRP A 115 1.92 -17.96 -7.73
C TRP A 115 2.43 -18.64 -9.01
N GLY A 116 2.44 -17.92 -10.13
CA GLY A 116 2.83 -18.42 -11.44
C GLY A 116 2.02 -17.79 -12.58
N THR A 117 2.00 -18.48 -13.73
CA THR A 117 1.15 -18.14 -14.86
C THR A 117 -0.26 -18.71 -14.68
N LEU A 118 -1.26 -17.98 -15.17
CA LEU A 118 -2.64 -18.47 -15.21
C LEU A 118 -2.83 -19.24 -16.52
N GLU A 119 -2.75 -20.57 -16.44
CA GLU A 119 -3.01 -21.44 -17.58
C GLU A 119 -4.44 -21.96 -17.54
N SER A 120 -5.15 -21.88 -18.66
CA SER A 120 -6.53 -22.36 -18.76
C SER A 120 -6.63 -23.83 -18.35
N GLY A 121 -7.54 -24.14 -17.42
CA GLY A 121 -7.79 -25.48 -16.91
C GLY A 121 -6.80 -25.97 -15.85
N ARG A 122 -5.72 -25.21 -15.58
CA ARG A 122 -4.74 -25.54 -14.54
C ARG A 122 -5.01 -24.74 -13.27
N PRO A 123 -5.18 -25.38 -12.10
CA PRO A 123 -5.36 -24.67 -10.85
C PRO A 123 -4.08 -23.92 -10.46
N THR A 124 -4.21 -22.62 -10.20
CA THR A 124 -3.13 -21.75 -9.71
C THR A 124 -3.59 -21.02 -8.46
N ASN A 125 -2.71 -20.92 -7.46
CA ASN A 125 -3.00 -20.19 -6.23
C ASN A 125 -2.77 -18.69 -6.42
N LEU A 126 -3.68 -17.90 -5.87
CA LEU A 126 -3.55 -16.45 -5.71
C LEU A 126 -3.61 -16.13 -4.22
N THR A 127 -2.75 -15.22 -3.77
CA THR A 127 -2.76 -14.72 -2.39
C THR A 127 -3.15 -13.26 -2.38
N CYS A 128 -4.14 -12.92 -1.57
CA CYS A 128 -4.46 -11.56 -1.23
C CYS A 128 -3.87 -11.23 0.15
N SER A 129 -3.03 -10.20 0.21
CA SER A 129 -2.36 -9.79 1.44
C SER A 129 -2.62 -8.33 1.80
N VAL A 130 -2.68 -8.08 3.10
CA VAL A 130 -2.80 -6.76 3.72
C VAL A 130 -1.67 -6.62 4.74
N PRO A 131 -0.44 -6.30 4.29
CA PRO A 131 0.78 -6.49 5.09
C PRO A 131 0.77 -5.76 6.44
N TRP A 132 0.00 -4.68 6.58
CA TRP A 132 -0.15 -3.91 7.81
C TRP A 132 -1.22 -4.46 8.79
N ALA A 133 -2.17 -5.28 8.33
CA ALA A 133 -3.31 -5.70 9.16
C ALA A 133 -2.94 -6.67 10.29
N CYS A 134 -1.84 -7.41 10.16
CA CYS A 134 -1.41 -8.40 11.16
C CYS A 134 -0.92 -7.76 12.48
N GLU A 135 -0.53 -6.49 12.47
CA GLU A 135 -0.09 -5.77 13.68
C GLU A 135 -1.26 -5.47 14.65
N GLN A 136 -2.51 -5.55 14.16
CA GLN A 136 -3.72 -5.18 14.90
C GLN A 136 -4.33 -6.34 15.74
N GLY A 137 -3.77 -7.56 15.66
CA GLY A 137 -4.19 -8.72 16.46
C GLY A 137 -5.52 -9.39 16.07
N THR A 138 -6.42 -8.68 15.37
CA THR A 138 -7.68 -9.26 14.85
C THR A 138 -7.48 -9.80 13.43
N PRO A 139 -7.78 -11.07 13.16
CA PRO A 139 -7.64 -11.64 11.82
C PRO A 139 -8.51 -10.91 10.78
N PRO A 140 -7.94 -10.46 9.64
CA PRO A 140 -8.72 -9.86 8.57
C PRO A 140 -9.64 -10.88 7.89
N ILE A 141 -10.81 -10.41 7.44
CA ILE A 141 -11.78 -11.22 6.68
C ILE A 141 -11.57 -10.96 5.19
N PHE A 142 -11.32 -12.02 4.42
CA PHE A 142 -11.09 -11.93 2.98
C PHE A 142 -12.35 -12.29 2.20
N PHE A 143 -12.48 -11.73 0.99
CA PHE A 143 -13.54 -12.07 0.06
C PHE A 143 -13.11 -11.84 -1.39
N TRP A 144 -13.20 -12.86 -2.22
CA TRP A 144 -12.92 -12.79 -3.66
C TRP A 144 -14.21 -12.57 -4.47
N SER A 145 -14.16 -11.69 -5.46
CA SER A 145 -15.27 -11.41 -6.37
C SER A 145 -14.79 -11.21 -7.80
N GLY A 146 -15.48 -11.83 -8.75
CA GLY A 146 -15.17 -11.77 -10.18
C GLY A 146 -15.94 -12.87 -10.94
N THR A 147 -16.01 -12.75 -12.27
CA THR A 147 -16.68 -13.74 -13.14
C THR A 147 -16.01 -15.12 -13.09
N SER A 148 -14.71 -15.15 -12.82
CA SER A 148 -13.88 -16.36 -12.72
C SER A 148 -14.07 -17.14 -11.42
N VAL A 149 -14.72 -16.55 -10.41
CA VAL A 149 -14.95 -17.17 -9.09
C VAL A 149 -16.43 -17.32 -8.74
N SER A 150 -17.35 -16.94 -9.63
CA SER A 150 -18.80 -16.93 -9.38
C SER A 150 -19.39 -18.30 -9.08
N SER A 151 -18.76 -19.37 -9.59
CA SER A 151 -19.17 -20.76 -9.36
C SER A 151 -18.49 -21.42 -8.14
N LEU A 152 -17.58 -20.71 -7.45
CA LEU A 152 -16.85 -21.24 -6.30
C LEU A 152 -17.67 -21.09 -5.01
N GLY A 153 -17.54 -22.07 -4.11
CA GLY A 153 -18.24 -22.05 -2.82
C GLY A 153 -17.76 -20.93 -1.89
N PRO A 154 -18.59 -20.48 -0.92
CA PRO A 154 -18.27 -19.39 0.01
C PRO A 154 -17.00 -19.63 0.84
N SER A 155 -16.70 -20.89 1.17
CA SER A 155 -15.50 -21.24 1.94
C SER A 155 -14.21 -20.99 1.16
N VAL A 156 -14.24 -21.16 -0.16
CA VAL A 156 -13.08 -20.92 -1.05
C VAL A 156 -12.90 -19.42 -1.28
N THR A 157 -14.00 -18.69 -1.48
CA THR A 157 -13.96 -17.25 -1.76
C THR A 157 -13.71 -16.40 -0.51
N ARG A 158 -13.86 -16.92 0.71
CA ARG A 158 -13.59 -16.20 1.98
C ARG A 158 -12.20 -16.43 2.59
N SER A 159 -11.26 -16.92 1.79
CA SER A 159 -9.87 -17.20 2.20
C SER A 159 -8.89 -16.14 1.70
N SER A 160 -7.76 -15.95 2.40
CA SER A 160 -6.64 -15.15 1.92
C SER A 160 -5.97 -15.75 0.69
N VAL A 161 -6.07 -17.07 0.53
CA VAL A 161 -5.58 -17.84 -0.62
C VAL A 161 -6.76 -18.38 -1.43
N LEU A 162 -6.78 -18.06 -2.72
CA LEU A 162 -7.73 -18.54 -3.70
C LEU A 162 -7.04 -19.53 -4.64
N SER A 163 -7.54 -20.76 -4.71
CA SER A 163 -7.18 -21.70 -5.78
C SER A 163 -8.11 -21.45 -6.97
N LEU A 164 -7.60 -20.80 -8.02
CA LEU A 164 -8.36 -20.47 -9.23
C LEU A 164 -7.98 -21.43 -10.35
N THR A 165 -8.99 -22.05 -10.98
CA THR A 165 -8.82 -22.76 -12.25
C THR A 165 -9.42 -21.89 -13.36
N PRO A 166 -8.61 -21.04 -14.02
CA PRO A 166 -9.12 -20.08 -14.99
C PRO A 166 -9.61 -20.80 -16.26
N ARG A 167 -10.62 -20.23 -16.92
CA ARG A 167 -11.08 -20.64 -18.24
C ARG A 167 -10.58 -19.66 -19.30
N PRO A 168 -10.59 -20.02 -20.60
CA PRO A 168 -10.18 -19.09 -21.65
C PRO A 168 -10.98 -17.79 -21.63
N GLN A 169 -12.29 -17.86 -21.35
CA GLN A 169 -13.15 -16.66 -21.26
C GLN A 169 -12.85 -15.76 -20.04
N ASP A 170 -12.06 -16.21 -19.08
CA ASP A 170 -11.70 -15.39 -17.92
C ASP A 170 -10.52 -14.43 -18.23
N HIS A 171 -9.92 -14.50 -19.43
CA HIS A 171 -8.88 -13.58 -19.88
C HIS A 171 -9.40 -12.12 -19.97
N ASP A 172 -8.57 -11.16 -19.54
CA ASP A 172 -8.86 -9.71 -19.42
C ASP A 172 -10.07 -9.38 -18.52
N THR A 173 -10.55 -10.34 -17.72
CA THR A 173 -11.59 -10.08 -16.72
C THR A 173 -11.00 -9.59 -15.40
N ASN A 174 -11.80 -8.83 -14.65
CA ASN A 174 -11.39 -8.29 -13.36
C ASN A 174 -11.60 -9.33 -12.24
N LEU A 175 -10.55 -9.59 -11.47
CA LEU A 175 -10.63 -10.29 -10.20
C LEU A 175 -10.34 -9.31 -9.07
N THR A 176 -11.26 -9.24 -8.11
CA THR A 176 -11.17 -8.33 -6.96
C THR A 176 -11.07 -9.12 -5.67
N CYS A 177 -10.08 -8.78 -4.84
CA CYS A 177 -10.03 -9.18 -3.44
C CYS A 177 -10.53 -8.01 -2.58
N ARG A 178 -11.48 -8.30 -1.69
CA ARG A 178 -11.96 -7.40 -0.64
C ARG A 178 -11.45 -7.91 0.69
N VAL A 179 -10.96 -7.01 1.52
CA VAL A 179 -10.45 -7.34 2.87
C VAL A 179 -11.11 -6.43 3.87
N THR A 180 -11.76 -7.01 4.87
CA THR A 180 -12.37 -6.28 5.99
C THR A 180 -11.48 -6.44 7.20
N VAL A 181 -11.00 -5.33 7.74
CA VAL A 181 -10.14 -5.29 8.93
C VAL A 181 -10.89 -4.57 10.04
N ARG A 182 -10.92 -5.15 11.23
CA ARG A 182 -11.40 -4.46 12.44
C ARG A 182 -10.32 -3.49 12.91
N GLY A 183 -10.60 -2.19 12.87
CA GLY A 183 -9.68 -1.19 13.41
C GLY A 183 -9.66 -1.19 14.94
N ALA A 184 -8.60 -0.65 15.54
CA ALA A 184 -8.46 -0.52 17.01
C ALA A 184 -9.65 0.19 17.69
N ASN A 185 -10.33 1.09 16.99
CA ASN A 185 -11.47 1.85 17.52
C ASN A 185 -12.81 1.08 17.37
N GLY A 186 -12.77 -0.21 17.00
CA GLY A 186 -13.95 -1.04 16.77
C GLY A 186 -14.66 -0.78 15.43
N THR A 187 -14.12 0.10 14.59
CA THR A 187 -14.67 0.40 13.26
C THR A 187 -14.12 -0.54 12.21
N ASP A 188 -15.01 -1.14 11.42
CA ASP A 188 -14.63 -2.01 10.31
C ASP A 188 -14.20 -1.18 9.10
N VAL A 189 -13.03 -1.51 8.53
CA VAL A 189 -12.49 -0.86 7.34
C VAL A 189 -12.43 -1.89 6.21
N THR A 190 -13.08 -1.56 5.09
CA THR A 190 -13.06 -2.39 3.88
C THR A 190 -12.06 -1.86 2.87
N LEU A 191 -11.17 -2.73 2.44
CA LEU A 191 -10.12 -2.49 1.46
C LEU A 191 -10.39 -3.33 0.22
N MET A 192 -10.00 -2.85 -0.95
CA MET A 192 -10.17 -3.59 -2.19
C MET A 192 -8.93 -3.47 -3.08
N GLY A 193 -8.63 -4.55 -3.79
CA GLY A 193 -7.63 -4.62 -4.82
C GLY A 193 -8.15 -5.41 -5.99
N THR A 194 -7.89 -4.93 -7.19
CA THR A 194 -8.38 -5.53 -8.44
C THR A 194 -7.20 -5.73 -9.37
N ILE A 195 -7.13 -6.91 -9.97
CA ILE A 195 -6.21 -7.23 -11.07
C ILE A 195 -7.03 -7.64 -12.30
N ARG A 196 -6.46 -7.43 -13.48
CA ARG A 196 -6.94 -8.06 -14.72
C ARG A 196 -6.24 -9.41 -14.89
N LEU A 197 -7.01 -10.45 -15.17
CA LEU A 197 -6.47 -11.80 -15.36
C LEU A 197 -5.82 -11.91 -16.73
N ASN A 198 -4.57 -12.37 -16.77
CA ASN A 198 -3.88 -12.71 -18.00
C ASN A 198 -3.79 -14.24 -18.10
N VAL A 199 -4.76 -14.86 -18.79
CA VAL A 199 -4.87 -16.31 -18.93
C VAL A 199 -4.25 -16.76 -20.25
N SER A 200 -3.31 -17.70 -20.21
CA SER A 200 -2.77 -18.39 -21.39
C SER A 200 -3.58 -19.65 -21.68
N SER A 201 -3.98 -19.84 -22.93
CA SER A 201 -4.52 -21.13 -23.40
C SER A 201 -3.37 -22.12 -23.58
N PRO A 202 -3.52 -23.40 -23.18
CA PRO A 202 -2.59 -24.42 -23.65
C PRO A 202 -2.63 -24.39 -25.18
N GLY A 203 -1.45 -24.25 -25.79
CA GLY A 203 -1.33 -24.29 -27.24
C GLY A 203 -2.01 -25.55 -27.74
N ALA A 204 -2.90 -25.40 -28.72
CA ALA A 204 -3.28 -26.52 -29.55
C ALA A 204 -1.96 -27.04 -30.15
N GLU A 205 -1.42 -28.11 -29.58
CA GLU A 205 -0.48 -28.95 -30.29
C GLU A 205 -1.21 -29.30 -31.57
N ALA A 206 -0.76 -28.71 -32.68
CA ALA A 206 -1.30 -29.02 -33.98
C ALA A 206 -1.16 -30.53 -34.11
N SER A 207 -2.30 -31.22 -34.09
CA SER A 207 -2.41 -32.62 -34.48
C SER A 207 -1.51 -32.83 -35.69
N PRO A 208 -0.57 -33.81 -35.68
CA PRO A 208 0.31 -34.02 -36.81
C PRO A 208 -0.57 -34.49 -37.97
N ARG A 209 -1.02 -33.54 -38.79
CA ARG A 209 -1.68 -33.84 -40.05
C ARG A 209 -0.61 -34.43 -40.95
N GLY A 210 -0.73 -35.74 -41.15
CA GLY A 210 -0.14 -36.44 -42.28
C GLY A 210 1.38 -36.59 -42.20
N LEU A 211 1.81 -37.76 -41.75
CA LEU A 211 3.01 -38.36 -42.30
C LEU A 211 2.81 -38.55 -43.80
N THR A 212 3.35 -37.66 -44.62
CA THR A 212 3.83 -38.06 -45.95
C THR A 212 5.33 -38.31 -45.84
N PRO A 213 5.81 -39.54 -46.06
CA PRO A 213 7.24 -39.82 -46.06
C PRO A 213 7.84 -39.22 -47.34
N THR A 214 8.51 -38.08 -47.22
CA THR A 214 9.49 -37.65 -48.21
C THR A 214 10.80 -38.38 -47.91
N LEU A 215 11.20 -39.28 -48.81
CA LEU A 215 12.54 -39.90 -48.78
C LEU A 215 13.62 -38.81 -48.70
N PRO A 216 14.65 -38.96 -47.86
CA PRO A 216 15.84 -38.13 -47.96
C PRO A 216 16.64 -38.57 -49.20
N CYS A 217 16.93 -37.65 -50.11
CA CYS A 217 17.97 -37.84 -51.11
C CYS A 217 19.30 -38.11 -50.38
N LEU A 218 19.86 -39.28 -50.63
CA LEU A 218 21.19 -39.70 -50.20
C LEU A 218 22.28 -38.83 -50.85
N LEU A 219 23.38 -38.70 -50.11
CA LEU A 219 24.63 -38.08 -50.50
C LEU A 219 25.10 -38.51 -51.90
N GLN A 220 25.56 -37.54 -52.70
CA GLN A 220 26.55 -37.78 -53.75
C GLN A 220 27.88 -37.16 -53.34
N THR A 221 28.92 -37.99 -53.41
CA THR A 221 30.34 -37.75 -53.11
C THR A 221 30.99 -36.79 -54.10
N PRO A 222 32.15 -36.17 -53.74
CA PRO A 222 32.82 -35.20 -54.60
C PRO A 222 33.51 -35.85 -55.80
N HIS A 223 33.56 -35.10 -56.90
CA HIS A 223 34.37 -35.38 -58.08
C HIS A 223 35.86 -35.49 -57.74
N GLY A 224 36.49 -36.59 -58.15
CA GLY A 224 37.94 -36.70 -58.29
C GLY A 224 38.36 -36.42 -59.74
N THR A 225 39.42 -35.64 -59.89
CA THR A 225 40.37 -35.65 -61.01
C THR A 225 41.72 -36.06 -60.46
#